data_AF-A0A7X0H651-F1
#
_entry.id   AF-A0A7X0H651-F1
#
_cell.length_a   1.000
_cell.length_b   1.000
_cell.length_c   1.000
_cell.angle_alpha   90.00
_cell.angle_beta   90.00
_cell.angle_gamma   90.00
#
_symmetry.space_group_name_H-M   'P 1'
#
loop_
_entity.id
_entity.type
_entity.pdbx_description
1 polymer ?
#
loop_
_entity_poly.entity_id
_entity_poly.type
_entity_poly.pdbx_seq_one_letter_code
_entity_poly.pdbx_strand_id
1 'polypeptide(L)'
;MPKFCIVIPTRNRCKLLPNSVLSAVQQQHDDFSVVISNNSSEDETAAVGKALAEEHERVSYVETDEVLAMPDSWEFAINQADGEYAIILCDDDALNPRLLSRLDAEIQNTGRPLITWQRYAYCYPNWLESEYRNTLTYRPPSNTAIRRETKSELRGWFDTSAYQKHSPMLFSAVCRQDLIKEIQAEAGRFFIGPAPDVGSSVMLLSKLEDFLFIDEALALAGASPQSIGASQSLGTTEASAAFEAEFKGDIYQQLPFKMNMVNTTVADTLLNAKSLCPETFADYELNWRAFYRGCYLALLDMKGRGFPVDDRLEEVTALASEYPGLKRELGIMAAKRQLKNSERAVKMKLRSLLPGTAPKGRRQMIFGDDAGFSNILECASQLDRLVKYPGAALS
;
A
#
# COMPACT_ATOMS: atom_id res chain seq x y z
N MET A 1 25.64 12.63 6.57
CA MET A 1 24.38 12.26 5.90
C MET A 1 24.27 10.76 6.06
N PRO A 2 23.25 10.24 6.76
CA PRO A 2 23.05 8.80 6.89
C PRO A 2 22.82 8.14 5.53
N LYS A 3 23.08 6.84 5.41
CA LYS A 3 22.78 6.11 4.19
C LYS A 3 21.27 5.98 3.95
N PHE A 4 20.51 5.61 4.97
CA PHE A 4 19.06 5.47 4.89
C PHE A 4 18.34 6.47 5.81
N CYS A 5 17.21 6.99 5.36
CA CYS A 5 16.26 7.71 6.19
C CYS A 5 14.89 7.06 6.07
N ILE A 6 14.35 6.59 7.20
CA ILE A 6 12.98 6.06 7.28
C ILE A 6 12.06 7.18 7.75
N VAL A 7 11.13 7.59 6.89
CA VAL A 7 10.16 8.65 7.18
C VAL A 7 8.80 8.03 7.51
N ILE A 8 8.22 8.40 8.65
CA ILE A 8 6.96 7.88 9.18
C ILE A 8 5.93 9.01 9.22
N PRO A 9 5.14 9.22 8.17
CA PRO A 9 4.00 10.14 8.22
C PRO A 9 2.90 9.56 9.12
N THR A 10 2.32 10.40 9.98
CA THR A 10 1.29 9.96 10.93
C THR A 10 0.21 11.02 11.15
N ARG A 11 -1.02 10.56 11.41
CA ARG A 11 -2.16 11.41 11.80
C ARG A 11 -3.16 10.63 12.65
N ASN A 12 -3.43 11.11 13.86
CA ASN A 12 -4.47 10.57 14.77
C ASN A 12 -4.36 9.05 15.01
N ARG A 13 -3.14 8.55 15.23
CA ARG A 13 -2.80 7.13 15.28
C ARG A 13 -1.84 6.79 16.43
N CYS A 14 -2.04 7.42 17.60
CA CYS A 14 -1.18 7.26 18.78
C CYS A 14 -0.97 5.81 19.25
N LYS A 15 -1.91 4.90 18.92
CA LYS A 15 -1.84 3.47 19.27
C LYS A 15 -1.10 2.61 18.25
N LEU A 16 -0.92 3.09 17.02
CA LEU A 16 -0.28 2.35 15.93
C LEU A 16 1.17 2.80 15.77
N LEU A 17 1.41 4.12 15.82
CA LEU A 17 2.70 4.77 15.65
C LEU A 17 3.86 4.11 16.42
N PRO A 18 3.72 3.73 17.71
CA PRO A 18 4.82 3.10 18.45
C PRO A 18 5.36 1.82 17.80
N ASN A 19 4.49 0.97 17.26
CA ASN A 19 4.94 -0.29 16.65
C ASN A 19 5.76 -0.04 15.39
N SER A 20 5.35 0.92 14.56
CA SER A 20 6.07 1.28 13.33
C SER A 20 7.43 1.89 13.65
N VAL A 21 7.47 2.86 14.58
CA VAL A 21 8.72 3.49 15.02
C VAL A 21 9.66 2.46 15.63
N LEU A 22 9.18 1.60 16.52
CA LEU A 22 10.00 0.56 17.14
C LEU A 22 10.52 -0.46 16.11
N SER A 23 9.76 -0.77 15.05
CA SER A 23 10.26 -1.63 13.97
C SER A 23 11.36 -0.98 13.12
N ALA A 24 11.35 0.36 13.03
CA ALA A 24 12.38 1.15 12.35
C ALA A 24 13.65 1.28 13.20
N VAL A 25 13.54 1.52 14.51
CA VAL A 25 14.73 1.63 15.38
C VAL A 25 15.42 0.27 15.60
N GLN A 26 14.70 -0.84 15.45
CA GLN A 26 15.22 -2.20 15.58
C GLN A 26 15.94 -2.72 14.32
N GLN A 27 16.15 -1.88 13.30
CA GLN A 27 16.87 -2.28 12.10
C GLN A 27 18.32 -2.68 12.42
N GLN A 28 18.77 -3.79 11.83
CA GLN A 28 20.11 -4.33 11.96
C GLN A 28 21.07 -3.64 10.98
N HIS A 29 21.21 -2.33 11.11
CA HIS A 29 22.08 -1.48 10.30
C HIS A 29 22.45 -0.24 11.11
N ASP A 30 23.65 0.29 10.99
CA ASP A 30 24.11 1.40 11.85
C ASP A 30 24.02 2.79 11.19
N ASP A 31 23.83 2.86 9.87
CA ASP A 31 23.93 4.10 9.10
C ASP A 31 22.57 4.54 8.58
N PHE A 32 21.66 4.85 9.52
CA PHE A 32 20.33 5.32 9.23
C PHE A 32 19.77 6.31 10.28
N SER A 33 18.76 7.07 9.85
CA SER A 33 17.93 7.96 10.66
C SER A 33 16.44 7.60 10.52
N VAL A 34 15.62 8.09 11.46
CA VAL A 34 14.16 7.97 11.42
C VAL A 34 13.54 9.35 11.65
N VAL A 35 12.54 9.70 10.86
CA VAL A 35 11.78 10.96 11.00
C VAL A 35 10.31 10.64 11.20
N ILE A 36 9.74 11.06 12.32
CA ILE A 36 8.29 11.04 12.56
C ILE A 36 7.71 12.37 12.08
N SER A 37 6.82 12.34 11.10
CA SER A 37 6.15 13.52 10.55
C SER A 37 4.67 13.53 10.94
N ASN A 38 4.31 14.33 11.94
CA ASN A 38 2.94 14.46 12.44
C ASN A 38 2.13 15.49 11.63
N ASN A 39 0.99 15.08 11.09
CA ASN A 39 0.09 15.95 10.32
C ASN A 39 -0.95 16.66 11.23
N SER A 40 -0.46 17.50 12.15
CA SER A 40 -1.26 18.25 13.14
C SER A 40 -2.36 17.40 13.82
N SER A 41 -1.97 16.24 14.36
CA SER A 41 -2.91 15.35 15.06
C SER A 41 -3.59 16.04 16.26
N GLU A 42 -4.85 15.68 16.49
CA GLU A 42 -5.70 16.22 17.57
C GLU A 42 -5.78 15.28 18.78
N ASP A 43 -5.32 14.03 18.64
CA ASP A 43 -5.20 13.06 19.74
C ASP A 43 -3.79 13.06 20.35
N GLU A 44 -3.49 12.05 21.17
CA GLU A 44 -2.19 11.88 21.85
C GLU A 44 -1.00 11.58 20.89
N THR A 45 -1.20 11.56 19.57
CA THR A 45 -0.14 11.21 18.59
C THR A 45 1.06 12.14 18.70
N ALA A 46 0.84 13.45 18.92
CA ALA A 46 1.92 14.40 19.07
C ALA A 46 2.78 14.14 20.32
N ALA A 47 2.13 13.87 21.46
CA ALA A 47 2.82 13.54 22.71
C ALA A 47 3.61 12.23 22.58
N VAL A 48 3.01 11.19 22.00
CA VAL A 48 3.67 9.90 21.76
C VAL A 48 4.87 10.05 20.81
N GLY A 49 4.72 10.78 19.70
CA GLY A 49 5.80 11.00 18.74
C GLY A 49 6.99 11.75 19.33
N LYS A 50 6.73 12.79 20.15
CA LYS A 50 7.77 13.55 20.85
C LYS A 50 8.51 12.68 21.86
N ALA A 51 7.79 11.88 22.65
CA ALA A 51 8.41 10.96 23.59
C ALA A 51 9.30 9.90 22.91
N LEU A 52 8.88 9.36 21.77
CA LEU A 52 9.68 8.40 20.99
C LEU A 52 10.97 9.03 20.44
N ALA A 53 10.93 10.30 20.02
CA ALA A 53 12.11 11.03 19.58
C ALA A 53 13.07 11.36 20.74
N GLU A 54 12.54 11.60 21.94
CA GLU A 54 13.36 11.79 23.16
C GLU A 54 14.01 10.47 23.62
N GLU A 55 13.33 9.33 23.48
CA GLU A 55 13.82 8.01 23.89
C GLU A 55 14.89 7.43 22.93
N HIS A 56 14.83 7.79 21.64
CA HIS A 56 15.69 7.20 20.62
C HIS A 56 16.48 8.27 19.86
N GLU A 57 17.81 8.32 20.08
CA GLU A 57 18.72 9.34 19.52
C GLU A 57 18.65 9.49 17.98
N ARG A 58 18.30 8.42 17.26
CA ARG A 58 18.20 8.41 15.79
C ARG A 58 16.83 8.86 15.25
N VAL A 59 15.87 9.11 16.14
CA VAL A 59 14.50 9.50 15.79
C VAL A 59 14.37 11.00 15.96
N SER A 60 13.96 11.69 14.90
CA SER A 60 13.54 13.09 14.97
C SER A 60 12.02 13.20 14.82
N TYR A 61 11.46 14.30 15.33
CA TYR A 61 10.05 14.60 15.24
C TYR A 61 9.85 15.95 14.57
N VAL A 62 8.92 16.00 13.62
CA VAL A 62 8.48 17.20 12.91
C VAL A 62 6.97 17.20 12.83
N GLU A 63 6.39 18.40 12.75
CA GLU A 63 4.94 18.59 12.81
C GLU A 63 4.54 19.68 11.81
N THR A 64 3.44 19.46 11.10
CA THR A 64 2.86 20.46 10.19
C THR A 64 2.14 21.54 10.99
N ASP A 65 2.13 22.77 10.46
CA ASP A 65 1.46 23.91 11.11
C ASP A 65 -0.08 23.80 11.07
N GLU A 66 -0.61 23.11 10.08
CA GLU A 66 -2.04 22.83 9.92
C GLU A 66 -2.26 21.41 9.36
N VAL A 67 -3.50 20.93 9.44
CA VAL A 67 -3.89 19.65 8.83
C VAL A 67 -3.79 19.77 7.31
N LEU A 68 -2.91 18.95 6.72
CA LEU A 68 -2.73 18.83 5.29
C LEU A 68 -3.49 17.62 4.73
N ALA A 69 -3.92 17.68 3.48
CA ALA A 69 -4.39 16.49 2.78
C ALA A 69 -3.23 15.47 2.66
N MET A 70 -3.54 14.17 2.60
CA MET A 70 -2.54 13.11 2.66
C MET A 70 -1.36 13.28 1.66
N PRO A 71 -1.58 13.62 0.37
CA PRO A 71 -0.46 13.83 -0.55
C PRO A 71 0.46 14.99 -0.15
N ASP A 72 -0.10 16.05 0.44
CA ASP A 72 0.66 17.24 0.88
C ASP A 72 1.39 16.97 2.21
N SER A 73 0.76 16.21 3.11
CA SER A 73 1.40 15.72 4.33
C SER A 73 2.58 14.80 4.03
N TRP A 74 2.42 13.89 3.06
CA TRP A 74 3.51 13.01 2.62
C TRP A 74 4.61 13.80 1.91
N GLU A 75 4.26 14.81 1.10
CA GLU A 75 5.24 15.71 0.48
C GLU A 75 6.03 16.50 1.53
N PHE A 76 5.36 17.04 2.55
CA PHE A 76 6.02 17.66 3.69
C PHE A 76 6.98 16.68 4.37
N ALA A 77 6.53 15.45 4.62
CA ALA A 77 7.31 14.41 5.32
C ALA A 77 8.57 14.00 4.53
N ILE A 78 8.46 13.70 3.23
CA ILE A 78 9.62 13.24 2.45
C ILE A 78 10.68 14.33 2.28
N ASN A 79 10.29 15.60 2.32
CA ASN A 79 11.21 16.73 2.31
C ASN A 79 12.04 16.87 3.60
N GLN A 80 11.69 16.12 4.65
CA GLN A 80 12.47 16.03 5.90
C GLN A 80 13.49 14.90 5.85
N ALA A 81 13.49 14.06 4.81
CA ALA A 81 14.45 12.98 4.69
C ALA A 81 15.87 13.53 4.56
N ASP A 82 16.81 12.96 5.33
CA ASP A 82 18.21 13.40 5.38
C ASP A 82 19.18 12.31 4.94
N GLY A 83 18.69 11.19 4.41
CA GLY A 83 19.49 10.05 3.96
C GLY A 83 19.83 10.08 2.47
N GLU A 84 20.87 9.35 2.07
CA GLU A 84 21.17 9.07 0.64
C GLU A 84 19.99 8.35 -0.03
N TYR A 85 19.34 7.46 0.72
CA TYR A 85 18.14 6.74 0.34
C TYR A 85 17.00 7.02 1.33
N ALA A 86 15.79 7.16 0.81
CA ALA A 86 14.59 7.37 1.60
C ALA A 86 13.62 6.18 1.50
N ILE A 87 12.93 5.91 2.59
CA ILE A 87 11.86 4.93 2.73
C ILE A 87 10.68 5.62 3.42
N ILE A 88 9.46 5.39 2.95
CA ILE A 88 8.27 5.72 3.74
C ILE A 88 7.88 4.46 4.53
N LEU A 89 7.57 4.62 5.80
CA LEU A 89 6.96 3.56 6.62
C LEU A 89 5.62 4.08 7.13
N CYS A 90 4.52 3.47 6.69
CA CYS A 90 3.20 3.80 7.22
C CYS A 90 3.15 3.49 8.72
N ASP A 91 2.48 4.35 9.49
CA ASP A 91 2.37 4.25 10.94
C ASP A 91 1.47 3.10 11.45
N ASP A 92 0.92 2.28 10.55
CA ASP A 92 0.25 1.02 10.82
C ASP A 92 1.03 -0.22 10.34
N ASP A 93 2.18 -0.04 9.68
CA ASP A 93 3.05 -1.08 9.13
C ASP A 93 4.24 -1.39 10.06
N ALA A 94 4.98 -2.47 9.77
CA ALA A 94 6.21 -2.80 10.48
C ALA A 94 7.27 -3.41 9.57
N LEU A 95 8.54 -3.10 9.84
CA LEU A 95 9.69 -3.62 9.10
C LEU A 95 10.28 -4.86 9.78
N ASN A 96 10.75 -5.83 8.99
CA ASN A 96 11.62 -6.89 9.50
C ASN A 96 12.96 -6.25 9.94
N PRO A 97 13.53 -6.58 11.11
CA PRO A 97 14.82 -6.07 11.57
C PRO A 97 15.96 -6.15 10.54
N ARG A 98 15.96 -7.11 9.60
CA ARG A 98 17.04 -7.24 8.59
C ARG A 98 16.81 -6.44 7.30
N LEU A 99 15.76 -5.63 7.19
CA LEU A 99 15.42 -4.96 5.94
C LEU A 99 16.55 -4.04 5.46
N LEU A 100 17.08 -3.15 6.30
CA LEU A 100 18.12 -2.20 5.87
C LEU A 100 19.43 -2.90 5.47
N SER A 101 19.90 -3.90 6.23
CA SER A 101 21.10 -4.66 5.87
C SER A 101 20.91 -5.45 4.57
N ARG A 102 19.72 -6.00 4.34
CA ARG A 102 19.37 -6.68 3.09
C ARG A 102 19.37 -5.74 1.88
N LEU A 103 18.85 -4.52 2.04
CA LEU A 103 18.84 -3.48 1.01
C LEU A 103 20.25 -2.97 0.72
N ASP A 104 21.04 -2.72 1.76
CA ASP A 104 22.43 -2.27 1.64
C ASP A 104 23.26 -3.26 0.82
N ALA A 105 23.12 -4.56 1.08
CA ALA A 105 23.80 -5.59 0.30
C ALA A 105 23.49 -5.51 -1.20
N GLU A 106 22.23 -5.28 -1.60
CA GLU A 106 21.88 -5.11 -3.02
C GLU A 106 22.39 -3.79 -3.60
N ILE A 107 22.36 -2.71 -2.81
CA ILE A 107 22.85 -1.40 -3.23
C ILE A 107 24.36 -1.48 -3.49
N GLN A 108 25.13 -2.11 -2.60
CA GLN A 108 26.58 -2.31 -2.80
C GLN A 108 26.88 -3.16 -4.04
N ASN A 109 26.06 -4.18 -4.31
CA ASN A 109 26.26 -5.08 -5.45
C ASN A 109 25.83 -4.47 -6.79
N THR A 110 24.81 -3.62 -6.80
CA THR A 110 24.13 -3.22 -8.04
C THR A 110 24.13 -1.71 -8.31
N GLY A 111 24.40 -0.89 -7.29
CA GLY A 111 24.31 0.57 -7.37
C GLY A 111 22.92 1.10 -7.71
N ARG A 112 21.87 0.28 -7.58
CA ARG A 112 20.53 0.64 -8.04
C ARG A 112 19.94 1.79 -7.21
N PRO A 113 19.32 2.79 -7.86
CA PRO A 113 18.66 3.89 -7.15
C PRO A 113 17.29 3.49 -6.61
N LEU A 114 16.72 2.36 -7.04
CA LEU A 114 15.39 1.91 -6.65
C LEU A 114 15.34 0.40 -6.42
N ILE A 115 14.90 0.02 -5.22
CA ILE A 115 14.66 -1.37 -4.84
C ILE A 115 13.31 -1.43 -4.14
N THR A 116 12.46 -2.39 -4.51
CA THR A 116 11.15 -2.65 -3.90
C THR A 116 11.09 -4.06 -3.33
N TRP A 117 10.27 -4.28 -2.32
CA TRP A 117 10.15 -5.58 -1.66
C TRP A 117 8.70 -6.03 -1.49
N GLN A 118 8.54 -7.34 -1.31
CA GLN A 118 7.25 -7.92 -0.96
C GLN A 118 6.84 -7.54 0.47
N ARG A 119 5.58 -7.10 0.63
CA ARG A 119 4.91 -6.96 1.93
C ARG A 119 3.89 -8.07 2.18
N TYR A 120 3.81 -8.55 3.41
CA TYR A 120 2.79 -9.50 3.87
C TYR A 120 1.73 -8.81 4.73
N ALA A 121 0.51 -9.34 4.74
CA ALA A 121 -0.58 -8.68 5.46
C ALA A 121 -0.59 -9.13 6.92
N TYR A 122 -0.70 -8.19 7.84
CA TYR A 122 -0.96 -8.44 9.25
C TYR A 122 -2.30 -7.80 9.64
N CYS A 123 -3.24 -8.59 10.13
CA CYS A 123 -4.52 -8.09 10.62
C CYS A 123 -4.45 -7.88 12.14
N TYR A 124 -4.72 -6.65 12.59
CA TYR A 124 -4.61 -6.29 14.00
C TYR A 124 -5.65 -7.03 14.87
N PRO A 125 -5.41 -7.16 16.19
CA PRO A 125 -6.35 -7.80 17.10
C PRO A 125 -7.75 -7.15 17.12
N ASN A 126 -7.86 -5.87 16.76
CA ASN A 126 -9.13 -5.13 16.70
C ASN A 126 -9.76 -5.11 15.30
N TRP A 127 -9.28 -5.92 14.35
CA TRP A 127 -9.83 -5.99 12.99
C TRP A 127 -11.33 -6.31 12.96
N LEU A 128 -12.04 -5.81 11.94
CA LEU A 128 -13.50 -5.90 11.86
C LEU A 128 -14.00 -7.35 11.73
N GLU A 129 -13.36 -8.15 10.88
CA GLU A 129 -13.67 -9.56 10.68
C GLU A 129 -12.95 -10.43 11.71
N SER A 130 -13.70 -10.97 12.68
CA SER A 130 -13.14 -11.68 13.84
C SER A 130 -12.22 -12.85 13.50
N GLU A 131 -12.49 -13.55 12.39
CA GLU A 131 -11.71 -14.70 11.92
C GLU A 131 -10.30 -14.35 11.41
N TYR A 132 -10.02 -13.07 11.19
CA TYR A 132 -8.73 -12.58 10.72
C TYR A 132 -7.94 -11.82 11.79
N ARG A 133 -8.49 -11.61 12.99
CA ARG A 133 -7.81 -10.88 14.07
C ARG A 133 -6.51 -11.56 14.48
N ASN A 134 -5.48 -10.75 14.71
CA ASN A 134 -4.13 -11.20 15.08
C ASN A 134 -3.58 -12.27 14.11
N THR A 135 -3.70 -12.05 12.79
CA THR A 135 -3.20 -13.01 11.79
C THR A 135 -2.14 -12.43 10.87
N LEU A 136 -1.11 -13.23 10.60
CA LEU A 136 -0.16 -13.03 9.50
C LEU A 136 -0.64 -13.82 8.28
N THR A 137 -0.82 -13.12 7.16
CA THR A 137 -1.17 -13.71 5.88
C THR A 137 -0.06 -13.47 4.86
N TYR A 138 0.55 -14.56 4.37
CA TYR A 138 1.68 -14.49 3.45
C TYR A 138 1.53 -15.46 2.28
N ARG A 139 2.35 -15.27 1.25
CA ARG A 139 2.63 -16.28 0.22
C ARG A 139 4.09 -16.67 0.36
N PRO A 140 4.44 -17.97 0.29
CA PRO A 140 5.83 -18.40 0.37
C PRO A 140 6.70 -17.63 -0.64
N PRO A 141 7.72 -16.88 -0.18
CA PRO A 141 8.59 -16.12 -1.06
C PRO A 141 9.49 -17.04 -1.89
N SER A 142 9.94 -16.58 -3.06
CA SER A 142 11.02 -17.24 -3.80
C SER A 142 12.39 -17.05 -3.15
N ASN A 143 12.54 -16.05 -2.26
CA ASN A 143 13.80 -15.67 -1.63
C ASN A 143 14.87 -15.24 -2.64
N THR A 144 14.45 -14.46 -3.63
CA THR A 144 15.31 -13.99 -4.72
C THR A 144 15.08 -12.51 -4.99
N ALA A 145 16.13 -11.82 -5.42
CA ALA A 145 16.04 -10.51 -6.03
C ALA A 145 15.89 -10.64 -7.55
N ILE A 146 14.89 -9.95 -8.13
CA ILE A 146 14.48 -10.06 -9.52
C ILE A 146 14.53 -8.67 -10.15
N ARG A 147 15.32 -8.51 -11.21
CA ARG A 147 15.30 -7.29 -12.04
C ARG A 147 13.96 -7.22 -12.79
N ARG A 148 13.32 -6.06 -12.78
CA ARG A 148 12.06 -5.80 -13.50
C ARG A 148 12.16 -4.54 -14.34
N GLU A 149 11.62 -4.59 -15.54
CA GLU A 149 11.57 -3.45 -16.46
C GLU A 149 10.44 -2.49 -16.11
N THR A 150 10.74 -1.21 -16.05
CA THR A 150 9.76 -0.18 -15.65
C THR A 150 8.66 0.01 -16.69
N LYS A 151 8.99 -0.06 -17.98
CA LYS A 151 8.03 0.14 -19.08
C LYS A 151 6.87 -0.86 -19.03
N SER A 152 7.16 -2.12 -18.67
CA SER A 152 6.14 -3.15 -18.50
C SER A 152 5.24 -2.88 -17.30
N GLU A 153 5.83 -2.45 -16.19
CA GLU A 153 5.10 -2.10 -14.96
C GLU A 153 4.22 -0.86 -15.15
N LEU A 154 4.72 0.18 -15.82
CA LEU A 154 3.94 1.36 -16.23
C LEU A 154 2.76 0.96 -17.13
N ARG A 155 2.99 0.14 -18.15
CA ARG A 155 1.89 -0.39 -18.98
C ARG A 155 0.86 -1.11 -18.11
N GLY A 156 1.29 -1.92 -17.14
CA GLY A 156 0.40 -2.58 -16.19
C GLY A 156 -0.54 -1.63 -15.46
N TRP A 157 -0.04 -0.48 -14.98
CA TRP A 157 -0.85 0.56 -14.35
C TRP A 157 -1.93 1.11 -15.30
N PHE A 158 -1.54 1.58 -16.48
CA PHE A 158 -2.45 2.21 -17.45
C PHE A 158 -3.43 1.23 -18.11
N ASP A 159 -2.98 0.02 -18.45
CA ASP A 159 -3.76 -1.01 -19.14
C ASP A 159 -4.84 -1.63 -18.24
N THR A 160 -4.62 -1.65 -16.92
CA THR A 160 -5.54 -2.28 -15.97
C THR A 160 -6.34 -1.29 -15.16
N SER A 161 -5.85 -0.05 -14.98
CA SER A 161 -6.43 0.95 -14.06
C SER A 161 -6.70 0.35 -12.68
N ALA A 162 -5.78 -0.50 -12.22
CA ALA A 162 -5.89 -1.29 -11.00
C ALA A 162 -4.56 -1.30 -10.25
N TYR A 163 -4.65 -1.54 -8.94
CA TYR A 163 -3.51 -1.50 -8.03
C TYR A 163 -2.46 -2.58 -8.32
N GLN A 164 -1.22 -2.17 -8.59
CA GLN A 164 -0.11 -3.08 -8.88
C GLN A 164 0.72 -3.35 -7.61
N LYS A 165 0.36 -4.40 -6.86
CA LYS A 165 0.94 -4.70 -5.53
C LYS A 165 2.48 -4.78 -5.50
N HIS A 166 3.13 -5.17 -6.60
CA HIS A 166 4.58 -5.39 -6.67
C HIS A 166 5.35 -4.26 -7.35
N SER A 167 4.65 -3.22 -7.78
CA SER A 167 5.30 -2.02 -8.31
C SER A 167 5.99 -1.24 -7.19
N PRO A 168 7.06 -0.50 -7.49
CA PRO A 168 7.83 0.23 -6.49
C PRO A 168 7.05 1.47 -6.02
N MET A 169 6.26 1.32 -4.95
CA MET A 169 5.67 2.45 -4.22
C MET A 169 6.57 2.78 -3.04
N LEU A 170 6.78 4.07 -2.71
CA LEU A 170 7.82 4.44 -1.73
C LEU A 170 7.59 3.88 -0.31
N PHE A 171 6.37 3.46 0.06
CA PHE A 171 6.14 2.77 1.34
C PHE A 171 6.67 1.31 1.36
N SER A 172 6.98 0.76 0.19
CA SER A 172 7.49 -0.62 -0.01
C SER A 172 8.73 -0.62 -0.88
N ALA A 173 9.38 0.53 -0.99
CA ALA A 173 10.58 0.72 -1.78
C ALA A 173 11.55 1.63 -1.04
N VAL A 174 12.81 1.49 -1.40
CA VAL A 174 13.90 2.39 -1.03
C VAL A 174 14.35 3.08 -2.30
N CYS A 175 14.41 4.41 -2.22
CA CYS A 175 14.70 5.25 -3.37
C CYS A 175 15.84 6.22 -3.05
N ARG A 176 16.78 6.39 -3.98
CA ARG A 176 17.85 7.39 -3.84
C ARG A 176 17.27 8.80 -3.88
N GLN A 177 17.74 9.66 -2.99
CA GLN A 177 17.12 10.96 -2.75
C GLN A 177 17.24 11.92 -3.96
N ASP A 178 18.27 11.78 -4.78
CA ASP A 178 18.43 12.57 -6.00
C ASP A 178 17.32 12.30 -7.03
N LEU A 179 16.82 11.06 -7.11
CA LEU A 179 15.70 10.69 -7.98
C LEU A 179 14.39 11.33 -7.53
N ILE A 180 14.18 11.42 -6.21
CA ILE A 180 13.04 12.13 -5.62
C ILE A 180 13.12 13.62 -6.00
N LYS A 181 14.29 14.24 -5.83
CA LYS A 181 14.53 15.66 -6.17
C LYS A 181 14.37 15.94 -7.66
N GLU A 182 14.81 15.02 -8.52
CA GLU A 182 14.61 15.12 -9.97
C GLU A 182 13.12 15.15 -10.33
N ILE A 183 12.33 14.25 -9.76
CA ILE A 183 10.88 14.21 -9.97
C ILE A 183 10.22 15.50 -9.46
N GLN A 184 10.60 15.99 -8.29
CA GLN A 184 10.08 17.25 -7.75
C GLN A 184 10.44 18.43 -8.66
N ALA A 185 11.64 18.46 -9.25
CA ALA A 185 12.05 19.52 -10.15
C ALA A 185 11.26 19.53 -11.47
N GLU A 186 10.83 18.37 -11.96
CA GLU A 186 10.00 18.25 -13.17
C GLU A 186 8.51 18.50 -12.90
N ALA A 187 7.95 17.79 -11.91
CA ALA A 187 6.51 17.75 -11.66
C ALA A 187 6.04 18.75 -10.59
N GLY A 188 6.96 19.46 -9.94
CA GLY A 188 6.70 20.38 -8.82
C GLY A 188 6.44 19.70 -7.47
N ARG A 189 6.34 18.36 -7.44
CA ARG A 189 6.11 17.53 -6.25
C ARG A 189 6.46 16.07 -6.54
N PHE A 190 6.68 15.27 -5.49
CA PHE A 190 6.95 13.84 -5.62
C PHE A 190 5.67 12.99 -5.52
N PHE A 191 4.80 13.30 -4.56
CA PHE A 191 3.55 12.55 -4.35
C PHE A 191 2.39 13.18 -5.13
N ILE A 192 1.99 12.55 -6.22
CA ILE A 192 1.00 13.09 -7.16
C ILE A 192 -0.36 12.41 -6.97
N GLY A 193 -1.43 13.19 -7.17
CA GLY A 193 -2.81 12.70 -7.16
C GLY A 193 -3.30 12.30 -5.77
N PRO A 194 -4.52 11.73 -5.68
CA PRO A 194 -5.12 11.36 -4.41
C PRO A 194 -4.51 10.11 -3.76
N ALA A 195 -3.75 9.30 -4.51
CA ALA A 195 -2.98 8.17 -4.01
C ALA A 195 -1.47 8.46 -4.07
N PRO A 196 -0.85 8.99 -2.99
CA PRO A 196 0.57 9.30 -2.98
C PRO A 196 1.44 8.06 -3.25
N ASP A 197 1.01 6.89 -2.79
CA ASP A 197 1.69 5.63 -3.08
C ASP A 197 1.74 5.32 -4.59
N VAL A 198 0.59 5.33 -5.26
CA VAL A 198 0.48 5.10 -6.71
C VAL A 198 1.26 6.17 -7.47
N GLY A 199 1.13 7.44 -7.08
CA GLY A 199 1.82 8.57 -7.68
C GLY A 199 3.34 8.40 -7.61
N SER A 200 3.87 8.07 -6.42
CA SER A 200 5.30 7.80 -6.24
C SER A 200 5.78 6.67 -7.17
N SER A 201 5.01 5.60 -7.32
CA SER A 201 5.40 4.49 -8.17
C SER A 201 5.48 4.88 -9.65
N VAL A 202 4.44 5.54 -10.15
CA VAL A 202 4.37 5.91 -11.57
C VAL A 202 5.48 6.90 -11.92
N MET A 203 5.75 7.87 -11.04
CA MET A 203 6.85 8.81 -11.25
C MET A 203 8.21 8.14 -11.18
N LEU A 204 8.48 7.29 -10.19
CA LEU A 204 9.73 6.55 -10.09
C LEU A 204 9.99 5.66 -11.31
N LEU A 205 8.98 4.93 -11.76
CA LEU A 205 9.08 4.06 -12.92
C LEU A 205 9.35 4.86 -14.21
N SER A 206 8.87 6.10 -14.31
CA SER A 206 9.08 6.94 -15.49
C SER A 206 10.54 7.39 -15.68
N LYS A 207 11.35 7.31 -14.61
CA LYS A 207 12.74 7.81 -14.59
C LYS A 207 13.80 6.74 -14.81
N LEU A 208 13.43 5.48 -14.71
CA LEU A 208 14.37 4.36 -14.72
C LEU A 208 14.01 3.38 -15.83
N GLU A 209 14.97 2.61 -16.32
CA GLU A 209 14.71 1.48 -17.24
C GLU A 209 14.33 0.20 -16.49
N ASP A 210 14.90 0.01 -15.29
CA ASP A 210 14.63 -1.11 -14.42
C ASP A 210 14.75 -0.77 -12.93
N PHE A 211 14.25 -1.67 -12.10
CA PHE A 211 14.45 -1.69 -10.66
C PHE A 211 14.63 -3.12 -10.17
N LEU A 212 15.03 -3.27 -8.91
CA LEU A 212 15.14 -4.58 -8.27
C LEU A 212 13.93 -4.86 -7.38
N PHE A 213 13.30 -6.02 -7.56
CA PHE A 213 12.24 -6.53 -6.68
C PHE A 213 12.78 -7.67 -5.81
N ILE A 214 12.72 -7.52 -4.49
CA ILE A 214 13.09 -8.56 -3.53
C ILE A 214 11.84 -9.31 -3.06
N ASP A 215 11.72 -10.58 -3.44
CA ASP A 215 10.65 -11.45 -2.97
C ASP A 215 11.07 -12.18 -1.68
N GLU A 216 11.09 -11.43 -0.58
CA GLU A 216 11.43 -11.89 0.76
C GLU A 216 10.48 -11.30 1.82
N ALA A 217 10.51 -11.88 3.02
CA ALA A 217 9.71 -11.47 4.17
C ALA A 217 10.24 -10.20 4.86
N LEU A 218 10.26 -9.06 4.16
CA LEU A 218 10.96 -7.86 4.65
C LEU A 218 10.08 -6.84 5.37
N ALA A 219 8.75 -6.88 5.18
CA ALA A 219 7.85 -5.97 5.88
C ALA A 219 6.41 -6.49 5.96
N LEU A 220 5.69 -5.96 6.94
CA LEU A 220 4.27 -6.18 7.18
C LEU A 220 3.47 -4.95 6.79
N ALA A 221 2.41 -5.18 6.01
CA ALA A 221 1.33 -4.23 5.77
C ALA A 221 0.23 -4.46 6.80
N GLY A 222 0.01 -3.50 7.68
CA GLY A 222 -0.98 -3.55 8.73
C GLY A 222 -2.40 -3.32 8.24
N ALA A 223 -3.35 -4.07 8.77
CA ALA A 223 -4.78 -3.86 8.57
C ALA A 223 -5.46 -3.68 9.93
N SER A 224 -5.74 -2.42 10.27
CA SER A 224 -6.50 -2.00 11.45
C SER A 224 -7.78 -1.27 11.00
N PRO A 225 -8.80 -1.11 11.87
CA PRO A 225 -9.97 -0.29 11.56
C PRO A 225 -9.64 1.16 11.16
N GLN A 226 -8.49 1.69 11.61
CA GLN A 226 -8.00 3.03 11.29
C GLN A 226 -7.25 3.09 9.94
N SER A 227 -6.95 1.95 9.32
CA SER A 227 -6.22 1.88 8.06
C SER A 227 -7.09 2.35 6.89
N ILE A 228 -6.64 3.41 6.19
CA ILE A 228 -7.38 4.03 5.08
C ILE A 228 -7.50 3.04 3.91
N GLY A 229 -6.40 2.40 3.51
CA GLY A 229 -6.41 1.44 2.39
C GLY A 229 -7.27 0.20 2.67
N ALA A 230 -7.24 -0.30 3.91
CA ALA A 230 -8.07 -1.41 4.33
C ALA A 230 -9.56 -1.00 4.36
N SER A 231 -9.85 0.21 4.83
CA SER A 231 -11.19 0.81 4.85
C SER A 231 -11.79 0.99 3.45
N GLN A 232 -11.04 1.57 2.51
CA GLN A 232 -11.47 1.68 1.11
C GLN A 232 -11.77 0.31 0.49
N SER A 233 -10.98 -0.72 0.85
CA SER A 233 -11.19 -2.09 0.36
C SER A 233 -12.40 -2.78 0.99
N LEU A 234 -12.85 -2.35 2.17
CA LEU A 234 -14.01 -2.92 2.88
C LEU A 234 -15.34 -2.28 2.49
N GLY A 235 -15.32 -1.07 1.94
CA GLY A 235 -16.47 -0.20 1.73
C GLY A 235 -16.49 0.89 2.81
N THR A 236 -16.82 2.13 2.42
CA THR A 236 -16.64 3.37 3.19
C THR A 236 -16.85 3.22 4.70
N THR A 237 -15.75 3.38 5.46
CA THR A 237 -15.73 3.45 6.94
C THR A 237 -15.53 4.90 7.40
N GLU A 238 -15.59 5.15 8.71
CA GLU A 238 -15.25 6.46 9.30
C GLU A 238 -13.85 6.95 8.90
N ALA A 239 -12.85 6.05 8.82
CA ALA A 239 -11.50 6.40 8.39
C ALA A 239 -11.45 6.86 6.92
N SER A 240 -12.27 6.27 6.05
CA SER A 240 -12.40 6.69 4.66
C SER A 240 -13.06 8.08 4.55
N ALA A 241 -14.08 8.34 5.38
CA ALA A 241 -14.75 9.64 5.40
C ALA A 241 -13.85 10.75 5.97
N ALA A 242 -13.07 10.45 7.01
CA ALA A 242 -12.09 11.39 7.56
C ALA A 242 -11.01 11.75 6.53
N PHE A 243 -10.50 10.75 5.80
CA PHE A 243 -9.58 10.96 4.68
C PHE A 243 -10.17 11.90 3.63
N GLU A 244 -11.43 11.70 3.23
CA GLU A 244 -12.07 12.57 2.23
C GLU A 244 -12.24 14.00 2.72
N ALA A 245 -12.59 14.18 4.00
CA ALA A 245 -12.81 15.49 4.61
C ALA A 245 -11.55 16.37 4.70
N GLU A 246 -10.36 15.78 4.64
CA GLU A 246 -9.08 16.50 4.66
C GLU A 246 -8.74 17.14 3.29
N PHE A 247 -9.40 16.74 2.20
CA PHE A 247 -9.20 17.36 0.90
C PHE A 247 -10.00 18.65 0.76
N LYS A 248 -9.34 19.72 0.30
CA LYS A 248 -10.00 20.98 -0.06
C LYS A 248 -10.65 20.83 -1.44
N GLY A 249 -11.87 20.29 -1.48
CA GLY A 249 -12.69 20.18 -2.70
C GLY A 249 -12.81 18.76 -3.24
N ASP A 250 -13.07 18.63 -4.55
CA ASP A 250 -13.24 17.32 -5.20
C ASP A 250 -11.90 16.61 -5.34
N ILE A 251 -11.82 15.41 -4.76
CA ILE A 251 -10.64 14.53 -4.79
C ILE A 251 -10.36 14.04 -6.20
N TYR A 252 -11.41 13.77 -6.98
CA TYR A 252 -11.31 13.17 -8.30
C TYR A 252 -11.64 14.20 -9.37
N GLN A 253 -10.63 14.89 -9.87
CA GLN A 253 -10.87 16.04 -10.75
C GLN A 253 -11.15 15.62 -12.20
N GLN A 254 -10.56 14.52 -12.65
CA GLN A 254 -10.51 14.19 -14.09
C GLN A 254 -11.44 13.04 -14.48
N LEU A 255 -12.05 12.36 -13.50
CA LEU A 255 -12.83 11.16 -13.75
C LEU A 255 -14.32 11.42 -14.07
N PRO A 256 -14.89 10.69 -15.03
CA PRO A 256 -16.32 10.72 -15.32
C PRO A 256 -17.16 10.04 -14.23
N PHE A 257 -16.62 9.02 -13.56
CA PHE A 257 -17.24 8.35 -12.42
C PHE A 257 -16.46 8.66 -11.15
N LYS A 258 -17.12 9.28 -10.17
CA LYS A 258 -16.49 9.76 -8.92
C LYS A 258 -17.08 9.07 -7.70
N MET A 259 -16.28 8.21 -7.08
CA MET A 259 -16.60 7.53 -5.83
C MET A 259 -15.29 7.07 -5.20
N ASN A 260 -15.16 7.15 -3.87
CA ASN A 260 -13.92 6.73 -3.23
C ASN A 260 -13.74 5.21 -3.27
N MET A 261 -12.88 4.78 -4.17
CA MET A 261 -12.55 3.38 -4.43
C MET A 261 -11.11 3.30 -4.92
N VAL A 262 -10.48 2.13 -4.74
CA VAL A 262 -9.12 1.91 -5.23
C VAL A 262 -8.98 2.22 -6.74
N ASN A 263 -9.96 1.83 -7.56
CA ASN A 263 -9.89 2.04 -9.01
C ASN A 263 -9.97 3.51 -9.43
N THR A 264 -10.81 4.32 -8.77
CA THR A 264 -10.90 5.76 -9.04
C THR A 264 -9.66 6.48 -8.55
N THR A 265 -9.17 6.15 -7.35
CA THR A 265 -7.94 6.74 -6.83
C THR A 265 -6.72 6.41 -7.70
N VAL A 266 -6.58 5.17 -8.17
CA VAL A 266 -5.53 4.80 -9.14
C VAL A 266 -5.68 5.59 -10.44
N ALA A 267 -6.86 5.56 -11.07
CA ALA A 267 -7.07 6.17 -12.38
C ALA A 267 -6.85 7.70 -12.36
N ASP A 268 -7.39 8.41 -11.36
CA ASP A 268 -7.20 9.85 -11.24
C ASP A 268 -5.72 10.19 -11.01
N THR A 269 -5.00 9.39 -10.21
CA THR A 269 -3.56 9.56 -10.01
C THR A 269 -2.75 9.41 -11.31
N LEU A 270 -3.09 8.43 -12.16
CA LEU A 270 -2.46 8.26 -13.48
C LEU A 270 -2.72 9.46 -14.40
N LEU A 271 -3.93 10.01 -14.39
CA LEU A 271 -4.28 11.20 -15.17
C LEU A 271 -3.58 12.45 -14.65
N ASN A 272 -3.39 12.58 -13.33
CA ASN A 272 -2.60 13.66 -12.73
C ASN A 272 -1.12 13.56 -13.15
N ALA A 273 -0.52 12.37 -13.13
CA ALA A 273 0.86 12.17 -13.61
C ALA A 273 1.01 12.59 -15.09
N LYS A 274 0.06 12.20 -15.94
CA LYS A 274 0.04 12.60 -17.36
C LYS A 274 -0.17 14.11 -17.55
N SER A 275 -0.96 14.75 -16.68
CA SER A 275 -1.19 16.20 -16.73
C SER A 275 0.05 16.99 -16.34
N LEU A 276 0.80 16.52 -15.35
CA LEU A 276 2.02 17.17 -14.86
C LEU A 276 3.22 16.92 -15.78
N CYS A 277 3.33 15.71 -16.36
CA CYS A 277 4.44 15.33 -17.22
C CYS A 277 3.93 14.77 -18.58
N PRO A 278 3.33 15.61 -19.44
CA PRO A 278 2.65 15.15 -20.66
C PRO A 278 3.58 14.49 -21.68
N GLU A 279 4.84 14.95 -21.77
CA GLU A 279 5.84 14.36 -22.67
C GLU A 279 6.28 12.97 -22.19
N THR A 280 6.56 12.85 -20.89
CA THR A 280 6.95 11.60 -20.21
C THR A 280 5.88 10.51 -20.36
N PHE A 281 4.60 10.89 -20.29
CA PHE A 281 3.47 9.96 -20.38
C PHE A 281 2.70 10.01 -21.72
N ALA A 282 3.32 10.52 -22.79
CA ALA A 282 2.66 10.67 -24.10
C ALA A 282 2.16 9.32 -24.67
N ASP A 283 2.93 8.25 -24.49
CA ASP A 283 2.64 6.91 -25.02
C ASP A 283 1.70 6.07 -24.13
N TYR A 284 1.22 6.63 -23.01
CA TYR A 284 0.39 5.91 -22.04
C TYR A 284 -1.03 6.48 -22.01
N GLU A 285 -2.01 5.64 -22.33
CA GLU A 285 -3.43 6.00 -22.30
C GLU A 285 -4.16 5.15 -21.27
N LEU A 286 -5.06 5.79 -20.53
CA LEU A 286 -5.87 5.08 -19.54
C LEU A 286 -6.81 4.11 -20.26
N ASN A 287 -6.77 2.83 -19.89
CA ASN A 287 -7.72 1.86 -20.42
C ASN A 287 -9.09 2.01 -19.74
N TRP A 288 -9.92 2.89 -20.30
CA TRP A 288 -11.26 3.17 -19.79
C TRP A 288 -12.15 1.92 -19.66
N ARG A 289 -12.00 0.92 -20.55
CA ARG A 289 -12.76 -0.33 -20.41
C ARG A 289 -12.35 -1.08 -19.15
N ALA A 290 -11.05 -1.15 -18.86
CA ALA A 290 -10.54 -1.78 -17.64
C ALA A 290 -10.98 -1.00 -16.39
N PHE A 291 -10.91 0.33 -16.43
CA PHE A 291 -11.39 1.21 -15.37
C PHE A 291 -12.86 0.93 -15.00
N TYR A 292 -13.78 0.99 -15.96
CA TYR A 292 -15.21 0.75 -15.68
C TYR A 292 -15.49 -0.68 -15.21
N ARG A 293 -14.78 -1.69 -15.76
CA ARG A 293 -14.88 -3.07 -15.27
C ARG A 293 -14.43 -3.18 -13.81
N GLY A 294 -13.33 -2.53 -13.45
CA GLY A 294 -12.79 -2.50 -12.10
C GLY A 294 -13.78 -1.87 -11.12
N CYS A 295 -14.27 -0.67 -11.45
CA CYS A 295 -15.29 0.03 -10.66
C CYS A 295 -16.55 -0.84 -10.47
N TYR A 296 -17.06 -1.43 -11.55
CA TYR A 296 -18.25 -2.28 -11.49
C TYR A 296 -18.05 -3.51 -10.60
N LEU A 297 -16.90 -4.17 -10.67
CA LEU A 297 -16.58 -5.30 -9.78
C LEU A 297 -16.49 -4.89 -8.32
N ALA A 298 -15.86 -3.75 -8.03
CA ALA A 298 -15.77 -3.21 -6.68
C ALA A 298 -17.17 -2.93 -6.10
N LEU A 299 -18.05 -2.31 -6.89
CA LEU A 299 -19.44 -2.06 -6.51
C LEU A 299 -20.23 -3.36 -6.27
N LEU A 300 -20.04 -4.40 -7.08
CA LEU A 300 -20.66 -5.71 -6.82
C LEU A 300 -20.20 -6.32 -5.49
N ASP A 301 -18.93 -6.11 -5.13
CA ASP A 301 -18.38 -6.59 -3.86
C ASP A 301 -18.90 -5.81 -2.66
N MET A 302 -19.03 -4.49 -2.79
CA MET A 302 -19.70 -3.63 -1.79
C MET A 302 -21.17 -4.04 -1.62
N LYS A 303 -21.91 -4.24 -2.72
CA LYS A 303 -23.30 -4.73 -2.68
C LYS A 303 -23.40 -6.08 -1.96
N GLY A 304 -22.46 -6.98 -2.24
CA GLY A 304 -22.38 -8.29 -1.58
C GLY A 304 -22.15 -8.22 -0.07
N ARG A 305 -21.63 -7.11 0.44
CA ARG A 305 -21.46 -6.81 1.86
C ARG A 305 -22.60 -5.99 2.47
N GLY A 306 -23.63 -5.66 1.68
CA GLY A 306 -24.82 -4.94 2.13
C GLY A 306 -24.74 -3.41 1.98
N PHE A 307 -23.72 -2.87 1.29
CA PHE A 307 -23.67 -1.43 1.02
C PHE A 307 -24.70 -1.03 -0.06
N PRO A 308 -25.42 0.09 0.10
CA PRO A 308 -26.41 0.56 -0.86
C PRO A 308 -25.74 1.24 -2.06
N VAL A 309 -25.43 0.47 -3.11
CA VAL A 309 -24.67 0.95 -4.28
C VAL A 309 -25.39 0.75 -5.62
N ASP A 310 -26.71 0.52 -5.60
CA ASP A 310 -27.49 0.26 -6.80
C ASP A 310 -27.47 1.43 -7.78
N ASP A 311 -27.69 2.66 -7.31
CA ASP A 311 -27.61 3.86 -8.14
C ASP A 311 -26.23 4.04 -8.78
N ARG A 312 -25.16 3.71 -8.03
CA ARG A 312 -23.78 3.78 -8.54
C ARG A 312 -23.49 2.69 -9.57
N LEU A 313 -24.08 1.50 -9.44
CA LEU A 313 -23.99 0.44 -10.45
C LEU A 313 -24.68 0.87 -11.75
N GLU A 314 -25.82 1.55 -11.66
CA GLU A 314 -26.53 2.11 -12.82
C GLU A 314 -25.71 3.20 -13.52
N GLU A 315 -25.14 4.13 -12.74
CA GLU A 315 -24.27 5.19 -13.25
C GLU A 315 -23.05 4.65 -13.99
N VAL A 316 -22.27 3.74 -13.39
CA VAL A 316 -21.12 3.10 -14.06
C VAL A 316 -21.55 2.37 -15.33
N THR A 317 -22.72 1.72 -15.31
CA THR A 317 -23.24 1.00 -16.50
C THR A 317 -23.64 1.97 -17.61
N ALA A 318 -24.19 3.13 -17.27
CA ALA A 318 -24.53 4.18 -18.22
C ALA A 318 -23.27 4.74 -18.87
N LEU A 319 -22.28 5.16 -18.08
CA LEU A 319 -20.98 5.64 -18.57
C LEU A 319 -20.27 4.59 -19.44
N ALA A 320 -20.28 3.33 -19.00
CA ALA A 320 -19.70 2.21 -19.77
C ALA A 320 -20.40 1.95 -21.11
N SER A 321 -21.62 2.46 -21.33
CA SER A 321 -22.37 2.26 -22.58
C SER A 321 -21.76 2.98 -23.77
N GLU A 322 -20.91 3.99 -23.52
CA GLU A 322 -20.12 4.67 -24.56
C GLU A 322 -19.09 3.73 -25.22
N TYR A 323 -18.75 2.61 -24.56
CA TYR A 323 -17.76 1.65 -25.03
C TYR A 323 -18.43 0.40 -25.63
N PRO A 324 -18.27 0.12 -26.94
CA PRO A 324 -18.96 -0.97 -27.61
C PRO A 324 -18.85 -2.32 -26.88
N GLY A 325 -19.99 -2.94 -26.61
CA GLY A 325 -20.10 -4.25 -25.96
C GLY A 325 -19.81 -4.30 -24.46
N LEU A 326 -19.36 -3.20 -23.84
CA LEU A 326 -18.96 -3.20 -22.43
C LEU A 326 -20.15 -3.39 -21.49
N LYS A 327 -21.29 -2.74 -21.74
CA LYS A 327 -22.53 -2.94 -20.97
C LYS A 327 -22.94 -4.42 -20.87
N ARG A 328 -22.91 -5.13 -22.01
CA ARG A 328 -23.24 -6.57 -22.06
C ARG A 328 -22.26 -7.38 -21.23
N GLU A 329 -20.98 -7.05 -21.30
CA GLU A 329 -19.95 -7.71 -20.52
C GLU A 329 -20.13 -7.52 -19.01
N LEU A 330 -20.43 -6.30 -18.55
CA LEU A 330 -20.72 -6.03 -17.14
C LEU A 330 -21.89 -6.87 -16.64
N GLY A 331 -22.96 -7.01 -17.44
CA GLY A 331 -24.08 -7.91 -17.14
C GLY A 331 -23.67 -9.38 -16.98
N ILE A 332 -22.79 -9.88 -17.86
CA ILE A 332 -22.23 -11.25 -17.74
C ILE A 332 -21.38 -11.38 -16.47
N MET A 333 -20.60 -10.35 -16.12
CA MET A 333 -19.77 -10.34 -14.91
C MET A 333 -20.64 -10.39 -13.65
N ALA A 334 -21.73 -9.62 -13.59
CA ALA A 334 -22.68 -9.66 -12.48
C ALA A 334 -23.27 -11.07 -12.28
N ALA A 335 -23.74 -11.70 -13.36
CA ALA A 335 -24.27 -13.07 -13.31
C ALA A 335 -23.22 -14.08 -12.81
N LYS A 336 -21.98 -14.00 -13.31
CA LYS A 336 -20.87 -14.86 -12.84
C LYS A 336 -20.55 -14.63 -11.36
N ARG A 337 -20.61 -13.38 -10.87
CA ARG A 337 -20.32 -13.05 -9.47
C ARG A 337 -21.38 -13.62 -8.54
N GLN A 338 -22.67 -13.51 -8.90
CA GLN A 338 -23.76 -14.12 -8.16
C GLN A 338 -23.60 -15.64 -8.02
N LEU A 339 -23.26 -16.33 -9.12
CA LEU A 339 -22.99 -17.78 -9.11
C LEU A 339 -21.83 -18.14 -8.16
N LYS A 340 -20.71 -17.41 -8.23
CA LYS A 340 -19.54 -17.65 -7.35
C LYS A 340 -19.87 -17.43 -5.88
N ASN A 341 -20.67 -16.42 -5.55
CA ASN A 341 -21.05 -16.15 -4.16
C ASN A 341 -21.92 -17.27 -3.61
N SER A 342 -22.88 -17.77 -4.40
CA SER A 342 -23.68 -18.95 -4.05
C SER A 342 -22.81 -20.19 -3.82
N GLU A 343 -21.84 -20.46 -4.70
CA GLU A 343 -20.88 -21.56 -4.52
C GLU A 343 -20.01 -21.41 -3.26
N ARG A 344 -19.54 -20.19 -2.98
CA ARG A 344 -18.67 -19.90 -1.82
C ARG A 344 -19.42 -20.09 -0.51
N ALA A 345 -20.68 -19.67 -0.44
CA ALA A 345 -21.54 -19.89 0.72
C ALA A 345 -21.74 -21.39 1.00
N VAL A 346 -21.91 -22.20 -0.05
CA VAL A 346 -22.01 -23.66 0.06
C VAL A 346 -20.68 -24.26 0.53
N LYS A 347 -19.55 -23.87 -0.07
CA LYS A 347 -18.21 -24.37 0.30
C LYS A 347 -17.79 -23.97 1.72
N MET A 348 -18.17 -22.79 2.21
CA MET A 348 -17.92 -22.41 3.60
C MET A 348 -18.69 -23.28 4.59
N LYS A 349 -19.98 -23.57 4.32
CA LYS A 349 -20.78 -24.51 5.12
C LYS A 349 -20.21 -25.94 5.13
N LEU A 350 -19.55 -26.35 4.05
CA LEU A 350 -18.86 -27.65 3.97
C LEU A 350 -17.50 -27.66 4.68
N ARG A 351 -16.78 -26.54 4.68
CA ARG A 351 -15.45 -26.41 5.32
C ARG A 351 -15.50 -26.40 6.84
N SER A 352 -16.60 -25.94 7.45
CA SER A 352 -16.80 -26.05 8.90
C SER A 352 -16.97 -27.51 9.39
N LEU A 353 -16.96 -28.50 8.48
CA LEU A 353 -17.18 -29.91 8.78
C LEU A 353 -15.94 -30.80 8.55
N LEU A 354 -14.82 -30.27 8.01
CA LEU A 354 -13.64 -31.09 7.68
C LEU A 354 -12.32 -30.31 7.88
N PRO A 355 -11.40 -30.77 8.75
CA PRO A 355 -10.04 -30.26 8.79
C PRO A 355 -9.18 -30.94 7.71
N GLY A 356 -8.47 -30.15 6.89
CA GLY A 356 -7.64 -30.70 5.82
C GLY A 356 -6.60 -29.72 5.27
N THR A 357 -5.39 -30.24 5.07
CA THR A 357 -4.15 -29.55 4.71
C THR A 357 -4.25 -28.73 3.41
N ALA A 358 -3.59 -27.56 3.39
CA ALA A 358 -3.61 -26.65 2.25
C ALA A 358 -2.59 -27.09 1.16
N PRO A 359 -2.98 -27.10 -0.13
CA PRO A 359 -2.06 -27.39 -1.23
C PRO A 359 -0.95 -26.34 -1.38
N LYS A 360 0.21 -26.76 -1.92
CA LYS A 360 1.39 -25.92 -2.21
C LYS A 360 1.02 -24.70 -3.08
N GLY A 361 1.60 -23.54 -2.77
CA GLY A 361 1.37 -22.28 -3.50
C GLY A 361 0.14 -21.47 -3.03
N ARG A 362 -0.66 -21.97 -2.09
CA ARG A 362 -1.72 -21.18 -1.47
C ARG A 362 -1.17 -20.17 -0.46
N ARG A 363 -1.85 -19.03 -0.39
CA ARG A 363 -1.79 -18.06 0.71
C ARG A 363 -1.87 -18.81 2.04
N GLN A 364 -0.87 -18.61 2.89
CA GLN A 364 -0.77 -19.15 4.24
C GLN A 364 -1.34 -18.12 5.22
N MET A 365 -1.85 -18.61 6.36
CA MET A 365 -2.36 -17.80 7.45
C MET A 365 -1.86 -18.37 8.77
N ILE A 366 -1.29 -17.52 9.61
CA ILE A 366 -0.75 -17.88 10.93
C ILE A 366 -1.48 -17.01 11.96
N PHE A 367 -2.03 -17.63 12.99
CA PHE A 367 -2.63 -16.94 14.13
C PHE A 367 -1.54 -16.61 15.16
N GLY A 368 -1.55 -15.39 15.69
CA GLY A 368 -0.54 -14.93 16.63
C GLY A 368 -0.53 -15.69 17.94
N ASP A 369 -1.71 -16.08 18.43
CA ASP A 369 -1.86 -16.85 19.67
C ASP A 369 -1.16 -18.23 19.57
N ASP A 370 -1.17 -18.85 18.39
CA ASP A 370 -0.50 -20.13 18.13
C ASP A 370 1.01 -19.95 17.89
N ALA A 371 1.40 -18.78 17.38
CA ALA A 371 2.75 -18.53 16.87
C ALA A 371 3.64 -17.71 17.82
N GLY A 372 3.08 -17.19 18.91
CA GLY A 372 3.80 -16.40 19.91
C GLY A 372 3.98 -14.93 19.53
N PHE A 373 2.97 -14.29 18.94
CA PHE A 373 2.92 -12.84 18.76
C PHE A 373 1.52 -12.28 19.05
N SER A 374 1.47 -11.09 19.62
CA SER A 374 0.24 -10.39 20.02
C SER A 374 0.00 -9.08 19.25
N ASN A 375 1.03 -8.58 18.57
CA ASN A 375 1.02 -7.33 17.82
C ASN A 375 1.91 -7.43 16.57
N ILE A 376 1.86 -6.40 15.72
CA ILE A 376 2.59 -6.36 14.45
C ILE A 376 4.12 -6.32 14.64
N LEU A 377 4.61 -5.68 15.69
CA LEU A 377 6.04 -5.55 15.99
C LEU A 377 6.65 -6.91 16.35
N GLU A 378 6.00 -7.65 17.24
CA GLU A 378 6.36 -9.02 17.60
C GLU A 378 6.26 -9.97 16.40
N CYS A 379 5.30 -9.76 15.51
CA CYS A 379 5.18 -10.52 14.28
C CYS A 379 6.36 -10.23 13.34
N ALA A 380 6.69 -8.95 13.14
CA ALA A 380 7.76 -8.50 12.26
C ALA A 380 9.15 -9.00 12.70
N SER A 381 9.44 -8.97 14.01
CA SER A 381 10.71 -9.46 14.56
C SER A 381 10.91 -10.97 14.42
N GLN A 382 9.83 -11.71 14.20
CA GLN A 382 9.84 -13.17 14.07
C GLN A 382 9.61 -13.64 12.62
N LEU A 383 9.56 -12.73 11.64
CA LEU A 383 9.18 -13.04 10.26
C LEU A 383 10.03 -14.16 9.63
N ASP A 384 11.35 -14.15 9.86
CA ASP A 384 12.24 -15.15 9.28
C ASP A 384 12.01 -16.57 9.85
N ARG A 385 11.47 -16.66 11.07
CA ARG A 385 11.05 -17.92 11.70
C ARG A 385 9.67 -18.35 11.21
N LEU A 386 8.75 -17.41 11.05
CA LEU A 386 7.34 -17.67 10.72
C LEU A 386 7.14 -18.02 9.24
N VAL A 387 7.86 -17.34 8.35
CA VAL A 387 7.67 -17.47 6.89
C VAL A 387 8.49 -18.64 6.37
N LYS A 388 7.78 -19.69 5.96
CA LYS A 388 8.39 -20.89 5.35
C LYS A 388 8.69 -20.68 3.85
N TYR A 389 9.85 -21.16 3.42
CA TYR A 389 10.32 -21.12 2.04
C TYR A 389 9.97 -22.39 1.25
N PRO A 390 9.74 -22.31 -0.07
CA PRO A 390 9.60 -23.48 -0.92
C PRO A 390 10.85 -24.37 -0.80
N GLY A 391 10.68 -25.60 -0.31
CA GLY A 391 11.79 -26.57 -0.21
C GLY A 391 12.43 -26.69 1.18
N ALA A 392 11.99 -25.92 2.18
CA ALA A 392 12.33 -26.21 3.57
C ALA A 392 11.63 -27.51 3.98
N ALA A 393 12.39 -28.62 3.98
CA ALA A 393 11.94 -29.86 4.59
C ALA A 393 11.62 -29.57 6.06
N LEU A 394 10.52 -30.14 6.57
CA LEU A 394 10.25 -30.18 8.00
C LEU A 394 11.39 -30.98 8.65
N SER A 395 12.37 -30.29 9.22
CA SER A 395 13.40 -30.89 10.07
C SER A 395 12.84 -31.11 11.47
#